data_AF-A0A3M1J6B9-F1
#
_entry.id   AF-A0A3M1J6B9-F1
#
_cell.length_a   1.000
_cell.length_b   1.000
_cell.length_c   1.000
_cell.angle_alpha   90.00
_cell.angle_beta   90.00
_cell.angle_gamma   90.00
#
_symmetry.space_group_name_H-M   'P 1'
#
loop_
_entity.id
_entity.type
_entity.pdbx_description
1 polymer ?
#
loop_
_entity_poly.entity_id
_entity_poly.type
_entity_poly.pdbx_seq_one_letter_code
_entity_poly.pdbx_strand_id
1 'polypeptide(L)'
;MSRLIIISNRLPITVKRDEDGTLDYAPSAGGLATGLNSLDDNYDKIWVGWPGTDSTEESEMETISRDLQARKLVPVFLNAEEVELYYEGFSNKVIWPHFHYFTQHTTYNEAYWEAYKQVNSKFAARVISLLREDDMVWVHDYQLMLLPQLIRESFPEMSIGFFLHIPFPSYEVFRILPWREELLAGVLGADQIGFHTFGYMRHFLSAAYRLSGYEHSFGQLTVGRRIVNVDVFPMGIDYDKYANPAIDLHVKDDAFQIVQLHRSRKLVVSIDRLDYTKG
;
A
#
# COMPACT_ATOMS: atom_id res chain seq x y z
N MET A 1 23.12 11.31 -3.04
CA MET A 1 21.66 11.26 -3.16
C MET A 1 21.17 10.23 -2.16
N SER A 2 20.20 10.58 -1.30
CA SER A 2 19.59 9.60 -0.39
C SER A 2 18.70 8.65 -1.20
N ARG A 3 18.71 7.36 -0.87
CA ARG A 3 17.86 6.36 -1.53
C ARG A 3 16.47 6.39 -0.88
N LEU A 4 15.45 6.28 -1.71
CA LEU A 4 14.07 6.16 -1.24
C LEU A 4 13.62 4.71 -1.40
N ILE A 5 13.36 4.04 -0.29
CA ILE A 5 12.87 2.67 -0.24
C ILE A 5 11.35 2.71 -0.11
N ILE A 6 10.66 2.53 -1.22
CA ILE A 6 9.20 2.49 -1.31
C ILE A 6 8.75 1.07 -1.03
N ILE A 7 7.81 0.88 -0.11
CA ILE A 7 7.33 -0.44 0.27
C ILE A 7 5.81 -0.47 0.19
N SER A 8 5.27 -1.37 -0.61
CA SER A 8 3.83 -1.59 -0.72
C SER A 8 3.52 -3.08 -0.86
N ASN A 9 2.28 -3.46 -0.57
CA ASN A 9 1.87 -4.86 -0.68
C ASN A 9 2.22 -5.46 -2.05
N ARG A 10 1.88 -4.77 -3.16
CA ARG A 10 2.23 -5.21 -4.52
C ARG A 10 3.32 -4.34 -5.13
N LEU A 11 4.15 -4.94 -5.98
CA LEU A 11 5.01 -4.22 -6.91
C LEU A 11 4.17 -3.53 -8.00
N PRO A 12 4.72 -2.51 -8.70
CA PRO A 12 4.08 -1.90 -9.87
C PRO A 12 4.01 -2.84 -11.08
N ILE A 13 4.58 -4.04 -10.97
CA ILE A 13 4.54 -5.12 -11.96
C ILE A 13 3.97 -6.37 -11.29
N THR A 14 3.16 -7.10 -12.03
CA THR A 14 2.68 -8.44 -11.68
C THR A 14 3.34 -9.45 -12.62
N VAL A 15 3.92 -10.50 -12.04
CA VAL A 15 4.49 -11.62 -12.78
C VAL A 15 3.41 -12.67 -12.99
N LYS A 16 3.23 -13.10 -14.23
CA LYS A 16 2.34 -14.20 -14.60
C LYS A 16 3.13 -15.28 -15.30
N ARG A 17 2.68 -16.51 -15.14
CA ARG A 17 3.19 -17.64 -15.92
C ARG A 17 2.24 -17.86 -17.11
N ASP A 18 2.81 -17.90 -18.31
CA ASP A 18 2.05 -18.26 -19.52
C ASP A 18 1.95 -19.78 -19.68
N GLU A 19 1.09 -20.25 -20.58
CA GLU A 19 0.83 -21.69 -20.80
C GLU A 19 2.07 -22.49 -21.21
N ASP A 20 3.06 -21.83 -21.83
CA ASP A 20 4.34 -22.41 -22.25
C ASP A 20 5.41 -22.40 -21.14
N GLY A 21 5.08 -21.89 -19.95
CA GLY A 21 5.99 -21.79 -18.81
C GLY A 21 6.88 -20.54 -18.82
N THR A 22 6.70 -19.62 -19.78
CA THR A 22 7.42 -18.34 -19.79
C THR A 22 6.86 -17.38 -18.75
N LEU A 23 7.71 -16.47 -18.26
CA LEU A 23 7.34 -15.44 -17.32
C LEU A 23 6.98 -14.15 -18.06
N ASP A 24 5.72 -13.74 -17.93
CA ASP A 24 5.22 -12.46 -18.42
C ASP A 24 5.18 -11.42 -17.29
N TYR A 25 5.56 -10.19 -17.63
CA TYR A 25 5.68 -9.08 -16.69
C TYR A 25 4.75 -7.95 -17.11
N ALA A 26 3.57 -7.89 -16.50
CA ALA A 26 2.54 -6.91 -16.82
C ALA A 26 2.46 -5.81 -15.74
N PRO A 27 2.08 -4.56 -16.10
CA PRO A 27 1.80 -3.53 -15.10
C PRO A 27 0.70 -3.97 -14.11
N SER A 28 0.92 -3.74 -12.82
CA SER A 28 -0.07 -4.01 -11.79
C SER A 28 -1.25 -3.03 -11.87
N ALA A 29 -2.47 -3.54 -11.72
CA ALA A 29 -3.65 -2.69 -11.61
C ALA A 29 -3.68 -1.95 -10.26
N GLY A 30 -3.93 -0.63 -10.27
CA GLY A 30 -4.17 0.13 -9.04
C GLY A 30 -3.72 1.61 -9.10
N GLY A 31 -4.33 2.43 -8.25
CA GLY A 31 -4.02 3.87 -8.14
C GLY A 31 -2.64 4.15 -7.54
N LEU A 32 -2.16 3.27 -6.64
CA LEU A 32 -0.86 3.44 -5.98
C LEU A 32 0.31 3.39 -6.97
N ALA A 33 0.36 2.36 -7.81
CA ALA A 33 1.40 2.21 -8.84
C ALA A 33 1.41 3.40 -9.80
N THR A 34 0.21 3.86 -10.20
CA THR A 34 0.06 4.99 -11.13
C THR A 34 0.60 6.29 -10.53
N GLY A 35 0.25 6.61 -9.27
CA GLY A 35 0.67 7.88 -8.67
C GLY A 35 2.10 7.90 -8.14
N LEU A 36 2.69 6.74 -7.81
CA LEU A 36 4.10 6.67 -7.41
C LEU A 36 5.05 6.66 -8.61
N ASN A 37 4.61 6.16 -9.77
CA ASN A 37 5.39 6.21 -11.01
C ASN A 37 5.61 7.63 -11.53
N SER A 38 4.83 8.62 -11.07
CA SER A 38 5.00 10.04 -11.44
C SER A 38 5.87 10.82 -10.46
N LEU A 39 6.51 10.17 -9.47
CA LEU A 39 7.47 10.84 -8.59
C LEU A 39 8.72 11.28 -9.36
N ASP A 40 9.33 12.38 -8.93
CA ASP A 40 10.54 12.95 -9.53
C ASP A 40 11.74 11.98 -9.52
N ASP A 41 12.53 11.95 -10.59
CA ASP A 41 13.71 11.09 -10.77
C ASP A 41 14.92 11.52 -9.94
N ASN A 42 14.79 12.60 -9.17
CA ASN A 42 15.82 13.10 -8.25
C ASN A 42 16.17 12.14 -7.09
N TYR A 43 15.40 11.07 -6.88
CA TYR A 43 15.67 10.05 -5.87
C TYR A 43 16.12 8.72 -6.50
N ASP A 44 17.10 8.07 -5.87
CA ASP A 44 17.41 6.67 -6.17
C ASP A 44 16.35 5.76 -5.52
N LYS A 45 15.28 5.49 -6.27
CA LYS A 45 14.11 4.74 -5.80
C LYS A 45 14.34 3.24 -5.91
N ILE A 46 14.09 2.53 -4.81
CA ILE A 46 14.00 1.07 -4.78
C ILE A 46 12.61 0.72 -4.29
N TRP A 47 11.92 -0.18 -4.99
CA TRP A 47 10.56 -0.57 -4.63
C TRP A 47 10.54 -2.01 -4.14
N VAL A 48 10.07 -2.23 -2.91
CA VAL A 48 9.89 -3.55 -2.30
C VAL A 48 8.40 -3.93 -2.29
N GLY A 49 8.06 -5.14 -2.73
CA GLY A 49 6.67 -5.60 -2.73
C GLY A 49 6.48 -7.03 -3.23
N TRP A 50 5.27 -7.57 -3.11
CA TRP A 50 4.92 -8.86 -3.67
C TRP A 50 4.77 -8.78 -5.20
N PRO A 51 5.44 -9.67 -5.98
CA PRO A 51 5.36 -9.68 -7.44
C PRO A 51 4.03 -10.22 -8.00
N GLY A 52 3.07 -10.60 -7.16
CA GLY A 52 1.77 -11.10 -7.64
C GLY A 52 1.76 -12.56 -8.07
N THR A 53 2.85 -13.30 -7.85
CA THR A 53 2.96 -14.75 -8.06
C THR A 53 3.17 -15.46 -6.72
N ASP A 54 2.63 -16.67 -6.60
CA ASP A 54 2.74 -17.55 -5.44
C ASP A 54 3.81 -18.64 -5.61
N SER A 55 4.72 -18.47 -6.58
CA SER A 55 5.83 -19.38 -6.81
C SER A 55 6.63 -19.68 -5.54
N THR A 56 6.87 -20.97 -5.31
CA THR A 56 7.72 -21.51 -4.23
C THR A 56 8.99 -22.16 -4.76
N GLU A 57 9.20 -22.17 -6.08
CA GLU A 57 10.39 -22.76 -6.71
C GLU A 57 11.56 -21.77 -6.66
N GLU A 58 12.63 -22.13 -5.93
CA GLU A 58 13.79 -21.26 -5.71
C GLU A 58 14.41 -20.75 -7.01
N SER A 59 14.56 -21.62 -8.02
CA SER A 59 15.12 -21.24 -9.33
C SER A 59 14.30 -20.20 -10.09
N GLU A 60 12.98 -20.22 -9.93
CA GLU A 60 12.08 -19.23 -10.53
C GLU A 60 12.12 -17.92 -9.74
N MET A 61 12.09 -18.01 -8.41
CA MET A 61 12.21 -16.85 -7.53
C MET A 61 13.53 -16.09 -7.76
N GLU A 62 14.64 -16.81 -7.98
CA GLU A 62 15.93 -16.23 -8.37
C GLU A 62 15.87 -15.54 -9.73
N THR A 63 15.22 -16.17 -10.71
CA THR A 63 15.03 -15.60 -12.05
C THR A 63 14.22 -14.31 -12.00
N ILE A 64 13.06 -14.33 -11.32
CA ILE A 64 12.22 -13.15 -11.11
C ILE A 64 13.00 -12.05 -10.38
N SER A 65 13.73 -12.40 -9.32
CA SER A 65 14.52 -11.43 -8.56
C SER A 65 15.57 -10.74 -9.42
N ARG A 66 16.28 -11.49 -10.26
CA ARG A 66 17.28 -10.94 -11.19
C ARG A 66 16.64 -10.01 -12.22
N ASP A 67 15.53 -10.40 -12.82
CA ASP A 67 14.84 -9.63 -13.85
C ASP A 67 14.27 -8.31 -13.28
N LEU A 68 13.73 -8.36 -12.07
CA LEU A 68 13.20 -7.20 -11.35
C LEU A 68 14.29 -6.25 -10.83
N GLN A 69 15.46 -6.78 -10.47
CA GLN A 69 16.58 -5.98 -9.95
C GLN A 69 17.05 -4.92 -10.96
N ALA A 70 17.04 -5.23 -12.26
CA ALA A 70 17.36 -4.27 -13.32
C ALA A 70 16.43 -3.05 -13.33
N ARG A 71 15.23 -3.17 -12.77
CA ARG A 71 14.22 -2.12 -12.64
C ARG A 71 14.16 -1.52 -11.22
N LYS A 72 15.12 -1.86 -10.36
CA LYS A 72 15.15 -1.50 -8.93
C LYS A 72 13.91 -1.97 -8.16
N LEU A 73 13.32 -3.08 -8.60
CA LEU A 73 12.20 -3.74 -7.94
C LEU A 73 12.74 -4.93 -7.15
N VAL A 74 12.29 -5.07 -5.91
CA VAL A 74 12.74 -6.09 -4.98
C VAL A 74 11.54 -6.92 -4.52
N PRO A 75 11.44 -8.18 -4.95
CA PRO A 75 10.28 -9.01 -4.60
C PRO A 75 10.31 -9.47 -3.14
N VAL A 76 9.13 -9.54 -2.54
CA VAL A 76 8.80 -10.33 -1.35
C VAL A 76 7.84 -11.44 -1.79
N PHE A 77 8.35 -12.65 -1.91
CA PHE A 77 7.53 -13.79 -2.35
C PHE A 77 6.58 -14.23 -1.24
N LEU A 78 5.33 -14.50 -1.59
CA LEU A 78 4.31 -15.03 -0.70
C LEU A 78 3.79 -16.33 -1.29
N ASN A 79 3.63 -17.38 -0.49
CA ASN A 79 3.00 -18.61 -0.93
C ASN A 79 1.46 -18.47 -0.95
N ALA A 80 0.76 -19.46 -1.52
CA ALA A 80 -0.69 -19.42 -1.67
C ALA A 80 -1.45 -19.26 -0.33
N GLU A 81 -1.00 -19.94 0.74
CA GLU A 81 -1.61 -19.84 2.07
C GLU A 81 -1.40 -18.45 2.69
N GLU A 82 -0.21 -17.88 2.55
CA GLU A 82 0.08 -16.50 2.97
C GLU A 82 -0.85 -15.54 2.21
N VAL A 83 -0.99 -15.66 0.89
CA VAL A 83 -1.90 -14.80 0.11
C VAL A 83 -3.35 -14.93 0.59
N GLU A 84 -3.83 -16.14 0.81
CA GLU A 84 -5.20 -16.40 1.30
C GLU A 84 -5.43 -15.81 2.69
N LEU A 85 -4.54 -16.04 3.65
CA LEU A 85 -4.77 -15.66 5.05
C LEU A 85 -4.42 -14.19 5.34
N TYR A 86 -3.36 -13.65 4.73
CA TYR A 86 -2.93 -12.27 4.94
C TYR A 86 -3.64 -11.27 4.03
N TYR A 87 -3.65 -11.52 2.71
CA TYR A 87 -4.15 -10.54 1.75
C TYR A 87 -5.66 -10.68 1.59
N GLU A 88 -6.15 -11.87 1.25
CA GLU A 88 -7.59 -12.10 1.11
C GLU A 88 -8.31 -12.18 2.46
N GLY A 89 -7.63 -12.69 3.49
CA GLY A 89 -8.07 -12.77 4.87
C GLY A 89 -7.96 -11.44 5.59
N PHE A 90 -6.87 -11.21 6.32
CA PHE A 90 -6.78 -10.06 7.22
C PHE A 90 -6.96 -8.72 6.52
N SER A 91 -6.24 -8.51 5.42
CA SER A 91 -6.26 -7.22 4.73
C SER A 91 -7.66 -6.93 4.15
N ASN A 92 -8.25 -7.86 3.39
CA ASN A 92 -9.48 -7.61 2.64
C ASN A 92 -10.79 -8.06 3.33
N LYS A 93 -10.75 -8.99 4.30
CA LYS A 93 -11.92 -9.39 5.11
C LYS A 93 -11.91 -8.80 6.52
N VAL A 94 -10.81 -8.22 7.00
CA VAL A 94 -10.77 -7.49 8.29
C VAL A 94 -10.61 -6.00 8.07
N ILE A 95 -9.42 -5.55 7.65
CA ILE A 95 -9.10 -4.12 7.66
C ILE A 95 -9.98 -3.36 6.65
N TRP A 96 -10.06 -3.83 5.40
CA TRP A 96 -10.80 -3.15 4.32
C TRP A 96 -12.27 -2.85 4.69
N PRO A 97 -13.14 -3.83 5.02
CA PRO A 97 -14.53 -3.55 5.41
C PRO A 97 -14.59 -2.65 6.63
N HIS A 98 -13.73 -2.89 7.62
CA HIS A 98 -13.76 -2.20 8.89
C HIS A 98 -13.43 -0.71 8.75
N PHE A 99 -12.37 -0.39 8.02
CA PHE A 99 -11.93 0.99 7.79
C PHE A 99 -12.88 1.76 6.87
N HIS A 100 -13.62 1.06 6.02
CA HIS A 100 -14.69 1.62 5.19
C HIS A 100 -16.06 1.65 5.88
N TYR A 101 -16.14 1.44 7.20
CA TYR A 101 -17.39 1.47 7.98
C TYR A 101 -18.42 0.38 7.63
N PHE A 102 -18.01 -0.68 6.93
CA PHE A 102 -18.82 -1.87 6.67
C PHE A 102 -18.50 -2.98 7.69
N THR A 103 -18.64 -2.69 8.99
CA THR A 103 -18.26 -3.63 10.06
C THR A 103 -19.01 -4.96 10.01
N GLN A 104 -20.20 -4.99 9.41
CA GLN A 104 -20.98 -6.21 9.16
C GLN A 104 -20.32 -7.19 8.17
N HIS A 105 -19.35 -6.72 7.38
CA HIS A 105 -18.57 -7.55 6.45
C HIS A 105 -17.20 -7.93 7.04
N THR A 106 -16.89 -7.51 8.27
CA THR A 106 -15.62 -7.80 8.94
C THR A 106 -15.63 -9.21 9.54
N THR A 107 -14.64 -10.04 9.20
CA THR A 107 -14.49 -11.41 9.71
C THR A 107 -13.30 -11.52 10.65
N TYR A 108 -13.54 -11.43 11.96
CA TYR A 108 -12.49 -11.56 12.98
C TYR A 108 -12.02 -13.01 13.10
N ASN A 109 -10.77 -13.27 12.70
CA ASN A 109 -10.16 -14.59 12.75
C ASN A 109 -8.69 -14.47 13.18
N GLU A 110 -8.30 -15.21 14.23
CA GLU A 110 -6.94 -15.20 14.76
C GLU A 110 -5.91 -15.73 13.76
N ALA A 111 -6.28 -16.71 12.92
CA ALA A 111 -5.38 -17.23 11.88
C ALA A 111 -5.03 -16.14 10.83
N TYR A 112 -5.97 -15.24 10.53
CA TYR A 112 -5.71 -14.10 9.66
C TYR A 112 -4.72 -13.13 10.32
N TRP A 113 -4.85 -12.89 11.62
CA TRP A 113 -3.91 -12.03 12.35
C TRP A 113 -2.50 -12.60 12.42
N GLU A 114 -2.36 -13.90 12.70
CA GLU A 114 -1.06 -14.55 12.72
C GLU A 114 -0.38 -14.49 11.35
N ALA A 115 -1.12 -14.77 10.27
CA ALA A 115 -0.59 -14.62 8.91
C ALA A 115 -0.19 -13.16 8.62
N TYR A 116 -0.97 -12.17 9.10
CA TYR A 116 -0.66 -10.75 8.93
C TYR A 116 0.64 -10.33 9.60
N LYS A 117 0.89 -10.81 10.83
CA LYS A 117 2.17 -10.62 11.51
C LYS A 117 3.31 -11.32 10.78
N GLN A 118 3.12 -12.57 10.36
CA GLN A 118 4.15 -13.34 9.65
C GLN A 118 4.57 -12.68 8.35
N VAL A 119 3.62 -12.23 7.53
CA VAL A 119 3.91 -11.53 6.28
C VAL A 119 4.57 -10.17 6.54
N ASN A 120 4.11 -9.39 7.51
CA ASN A 120 4.78 -8.13 7.88
C ASN A 120 6.24 -8.37 8.33
N SER A 121 6.51 -9.44 9.09
CA SER A 121 7.87 -9.85 9.46
C SER A 121 8.72 -10.26 8.26
N LYS A 122 8.12 -10.92 7.24
CA LYS A 122 8.80 -11.29 5.99
C LYS A 122 9.19 -10.04 5.17
N PHE A 123 8.27 -9.07 5.09
CA PHE A 123 8.56 -7.76 4.51
C PHE A 123 9.68 -7.05 5.29
N ALA A 124 9.61 -7.03 6.63
CA ALA A 124 10.63 -6.43 7.48
C ALA A 124 12.00 -7.06 7.25
N ALA A 125 12.10 -8.39 7.28
CA ALA A 125 13.36 -9.10 7.03
C ALA A 125 13.95 -8.76 5.67
N ARG A 126 13.12 -8.69 4.62
CA ARG A 126 13.58 -8.32 3.27
C ARG A 126 14.08 -6.88 3.23
N VAL A 127 13.33 -5.94 3.80
CA VAL A 127 13.68 -4.52 3.82
C VAL A 127 14.96 -4.30 4.63
N ILE A 128 15.04 -4.84 5.85
CA ILE A 128 16.21 -4.74 6.74
C ILE A 128 17.49 -5.22 6.05
N SER A 129 17.42 -6.29 5.25
CA SER A 129 18.58 -6.78 4.48
C SER A 129 19.09 -5.82 3.41
N LEU A 130 18.30 -4.82 3.01
CA LEU A 130 18.59 -3.87 1.94
C LEU A 130 19.01 -2.49 2.46
N LEU A 131 18.61 -2.15 3.69
CA LEU A 131 18.71 -0.81 4.26
C LEU A 131 20.16 -0.40 4.54
N ARG A 132 20.41 0.90 4.41
CA ARG A 132 21.62 1.62 4.80
C ARG A 132 21.22 2.79 5.71
N GLU A 133 22.15 3.28 6.53
CA GLU A 133 21.88 4.29 7.55
C GLU A 133 21.22 5.59 7.02
N ASP A 134 21.56 6.02 5.80
CA ASP A 134 21.07 7.27 5.18
C ASP A 134 19.84 7.08 4.26
N ASP A 135 19.21 5.90 4.26
CA ASP A 135 18.01 5.66 3.47
C ASP A 135 16.79 6.36 4.06
N MET A 136 15.82 6.66 3.20
CA MET A 136 14.46 7.01 3.62
C MET A 136 13.53 5.86 3.28
N VAL A 137 12.75 5.44 4.26
CA VAL A 137 11.75 4.38 4.09
C VAL A 137 10.38 4.99 3.96
N TRP A 138 9.61 4.55 2.97
CA TRP A 138 8.21 4.95 2.81
C TRP A 138 7.30 3.73 2.66
N VAL A 139 6.59 3.41 3.74
CA VAL A 139 5.66 2.30 3.82
C VAL A 139 4.27 2.75 3.38
N HIS A 140 3.62 1.95 2.54
CA HIS A 140 2.30 2.24 2.03
C HIS A 140 1.26 1.21 2.47
N ASP A 141 0.16 1.79 2.93
CA ASP A 141 -1.17 1.21 2.99
C ASP A 141 -1.43 0.15 4.08
N TYR A 142 -2.71 -0.21 4.20
CA TYR A 142 -3.25 -0.98 5.30
C TYR A 142 -2.70 -2.41 5.43
N GLN A 143 -2.10 -2.96 4.38
CA GLN A 143 -1.56 -4.32 4.45
C GLN A 143 -0.22 -4.37 5.22
N LEU A 144 0.42 -3.23 5.49
CA LEU A 144 1.76 -3.15 6.08
C LEU A 144 1.81 -2.25 7.32
N MET A 145 0.74 -2.20 8.11
CA MET A 145 0.63 -1.32 9.27
C MET A 145 1.61 -1.65 10.40
N LEU A 146 2.14 -2.88 10.47
CA LEU A 146 3.12 -3.28 11.50
C LEU A 146 4.56 -2.95 11.08
N LEU A 147 4.79 -2.82 9.77
CA LEU A 147 6.11 -2.72 9.20
C LEU A 147 6.94 -1.53 9.73
N PRO A 148 6.39 -0.31 9.95
CA PRO A 148 7.19 0.80 10.45
C PRO A 148 7.87 0.50 11.80
N GLN A 149 7.13 -0.10 12.73
CA GLN A 149 7.66 -0.50 14.03
C GLN A 149 8.70 -1.63 13.91
N LEU A 150 8.45 -2.63 13.07
CA LEU A 150 9.42 -3.73 12.85
C LEU A 150 10.75 -3.23 12.26
N ILE A 151 10.71 -2.25 11.36
CA ILE A 151 11.92 -1.61 10.81
C ILE A 151 12.62 -0.80 11.91
N ARG A 152 11.86 -0.01 12.69
CA ARG A 152 12.40 0.82 13.78
C ARG A 152 13.15 0.01 14.83
N GLU A 153 12.69 -1.20 15.14
CA GLU A 153 13.34 -2.10 16.10
C GLU A 153 14.76 -2.49 15.66
N SER A 154 15.00 -2.59 14.35
CA SER A 154 16.32 -2.91 13.79
C SER A 154 17.14 -1.67 13.45
N PHE A 155 16.48 -0.57 13.06
CA PHE A 155 17.11 0.71 12.74
C PHE A 155 16.44 1.86 13.52
N PRO A 156 16.86 2.12 14.78
CA PRO A 156 16.22 3.09 15.65
C PRO A 156 16.18 4.53 15.13
N GLU A 157 17.16 4.92 14.31
CA GLU A 157 17.32 6.28 13.78
C GLU A 157 16.86 6.43 12.30
N MET A 158 16.30 5.37 11.70
CA MET A 158 15.87 5.39 10.30
C MET A 158 14.80 6.46 10.04
N SER A 159 14.85 7.17 8.93
CA SER A 159 13.75 8.05 8.52
C SER A 159 12.61 7.21 7.94
N ILE A 160 11.49 7.07 8.66
CA ILE A 160 10.36 6.21 8.23
C ILE A 160 9.09 7.03 8.03
N GLY A 161 8.55 7.00 6.82
CA GLY A 161 7.20 7.48 6.48
C GLY A 161 6.21 6.33 6.37
N PHE A 162 4.95 6.57 6.76
CA PHE A 162 3.81 5.70 6.50
C PHE A 162 2.67 6.50 5.87
N PHE A 163 2.03 5.96 4.84
CA PHE A 163 0.87 6.60 4.22
C PHE A 163 -0.30 5.60 4.07
N LEU A 164 -1.48 5.96 4.59
CA LEU A 164 -2.70 5.14 4.47
C LEU A 164 -3.57 5.63 3.32
N HIS A 165 -3.84 4.75 2.34
CA HIS A 165 -4.61 5.10 1.13
C HIS A 165 -6.12 4.90 1.28
N ILE A 166 -6.54 4.26 2.36
CA ILE A 166 -7.94 4.06 2.71
C ILE A 166 -8.35 5.03 3.84
N PRO A 167 -9.65 5.20 4.11
CA PRO A 167 -10.09 5.96 5.28
C PRO A 167 -9.49 5.40 6.57
N PHE A 168 -9.14 6.28 7.52
CA PHE A 168 -8.97 5.86 8.91
C PHE A 168 -10.30 6.06 9.64
N PRO A 169 -10.91 5.00 10.22
CA PRO A 169 -12.23 5.09 10.79
C PRO A 169 -12.23 5.86 12.11
N SER A 170 -13.39 6.39 12.50
CA SER A 170 -13.57 7.00 13.82
C SER A 170 -13.20 6.04 14.94
N TYR A 171 -12.77 6.56 16.08
CA TYR A 171 -12.38 5.73 17.23
C TYR A 171 -13.47 4.72 17.65
N GLU A 172 -14.75 5.10 17.58
CA GLU A 172 -15.87 4.24 17.97
C GLU A 172 -15.96 2.97 17.11
N VAL A 173 -15.54 3.06 15.84
CA VAL A 173 -15.43 1.92 14.92
C VAL A 173 -14.10 1.22 15.17
N PHE A 174 -12.98 1.95 15.11
CA PHE A 174 -11.63 1.38 15.25
C PHE A 174 -11.45 0.52 16.51
N ARG A 175 -12.05 0.93 17.65
CA ARG A 175 -11.94 0.21 18.93
C ARG A 175 -12.55 -1.19 18.93
N ILE A 176 -13.40 -1.51 17.94
CA ILE A 176 -14.02 -2.82 17.80
C ILE A 176 -12.98 -3.86 17.33
N LEU A 177 -11.91 -3.45 16.65
CA LEU A 177 -10.83 -4.36 16.25
C LEU A 177 -10.15 -4.97 17.50
N PRO A 178 -9.99 -6.30 17.55
CA PRO A 178 -9.24 -6.95 18.62
C PRO A 178 -7.79 -6.46 18.68
N TRP A 179 -7.13 -6.37 17.51
CA TRP A 179 -5.70 -6.06 17.35
C TRP A 179 -5.40 -4.56 17.15
N ARG A 180 -6.30 -3.70 17.63
CA ARG A 180 -6.23 -2.24 17.43
C ARG A 180 -4.97 -1.59 18.02
N GLU A 181 -4.47 -2.13 19.13
CA GLU A 181 -3.32 -1.57 19.84
C GLU A 181 -2.03 -1.88 19.08
N GLU A 182 -1.90 -3.10 18.58
CA GLU A 182 -0.78 -3.56 17.76
C GLU A 182 -0.74 -2.85 16.41
N LEU A 183 -1.88 -2.69 15.74
CA LEU A 183 -1.98 -1.93 14.49
C LEU A 183 -1.57 -0.46 14.68
N LEU A 184 -2.05 0.17 15.76
CA LEU A 184 -1.70 1.55 16.08
C LEU A 184 -0.21 1.68 16.44
N ALA A 185 0.31 0.80 17.29
CA ALA A 185 1.72 0.79 17.66
C ALA A 185 2.64 0.55 16.44
N GLY A 186 2.22 -0.33 15.54
CA GLY A 186 2.87 -0.57 14.27
C GLY A 186 3.10 0.71 13.45
N VAL A 187 2.02 1.48 13.25
CA VAL A 187 2.06 2.73 12.48
C VAL A 187 2.84 3.82 13.22
N LEU A 188 2.74 3.89 14.55
CA LEU A 188 3.51 4.84 15.39
C LEU A 188 5.03 4.57 15.40
N GLY A 189 5.49 3.47 14.79
CA GLY A 189 6.91 3.25 14.49
C GLY A 189 7.49 4.21 13.43
N ALA A 190 6.62 4.85 12.63
CA ALA A 190 7.00 5.89 11.67
C ALA A 190 7.33 7.23 12.36
N ASP A 191 8.02 8.11 11.63
CA ASP A 191 8.27 9.52 12.00
C ASP A 191 7.30 10.47 11.30
N GLN A 192 6.84 10.11 10.10
CA GLN A 192 5.80 10.84 9.35
C GLN A 192 4.67 9.89 8.98
N ILE A 193 3.45 10.23 9.38
CA ILE A 193 2.22 9.49 9.07
C ILE A 193 1.34 10.40 8.21
N GLY A 194 0.94 9.92 7.05
CA GLY A 194 0.14 10.67 6.09
C GLY A 194 -1.23 10.06 5.82
N PHE A 195 -2.23 10.92 5.65
CA PHE A 195 -3.58 10.55 5.24
C PHE A 195 -4.09 11.44 4.11
N HIS A 196 -5.09 10.99 3.36
CA HIS A 196 -5.69 11.81 2.29
C HIS A 196 -6.49 13.02 2.78
N THR A 197 -7.11 12.95 3.96
CA THR A 197 -8.00 14.01 4.45
C THR A 197 -7.77 14.32 5.93
N PHE A 198 -8.11 15.54 6.33
CA PHE A 198 -8.08 15.96 7.73
C PHE A 198 -9.01 15.11 8.61
N GLY A 199 -10.12 14.60 8.06
CA GLY A 199 -11.02 13.70 8.78
C GLY A 199 -10.31 12.42 9.25
N TYR A 200 -9.56 11.77 8.35
CA TYR A 200 -8.82 10.55 8.63
C TYR A 200 -7.69 10.81 9.63
N MET A 201 -6.92 11.88 9.43
CA MET A 201 -5.88 12.33 10.36
C MET A 201 -6.45 12.54 11.78
N ARG A 202 -7.55 13.29 11.90
CA ARG A 202 -8.19 13.55 13.20
C ARG A 202 -8.67 12.26 13.88
N HIS A 203 -9.17 11.30 13.11
CA HIS A 203 -9.58 10.02 13.66
C HIS A 203 -8.41 9.19 14.16
N PHE A 204 -7.28 9.17 13.43
CA PHE A 204 -6.04 8.54 13.89
C PHE A 204 -5.54 9.17 15.19
N LEU A 205 -5.45 10.51 15.25
CA LEU A 205 -5.02 11.23 16.46
C LEU A 205 -5.94 10.92 17.66
N SER A 206 -7.26 10.86 17.43
CA SER A 206 -8.20 10.46 18.47
C SER A 206 -7.99 9.01 18.93
N ALA A 207 -7.63 8.09 18.04
CA ALA A 207 -7.32 6.71 18.41
C ALA A 207 -6.00 6.63 19.20
N ALA A 208 -4.97 7.35 18.75
CA ALA A 208 -3.66 7.45 19.43
C ALA A 208 -3.79 7.94 20.87
N TYR A 209 -4.57 9.01 21.08
CA TYR A 209 -4.85 9.53 22.43
C TYR A 209 -5.62 8.53 23.29
N ARG A 210 -6.69 7.93 22.76
CA ARG A 210 -7.59 7.08 23.56
C ARG A 210 -7.03 5.70 23.89
N LEU A 211 -6.18 5.14 23.03
CA LEU A 211 -5.59 3.81 23.23
C LEU A 211 -4.23 3.87 23.92
N SER A 212 -3.43 4.90 23.63
CA SER A 212 -2.03 4.95 24.08
C SER A 212 -1.70 6.20 24.89
N GLY A 213 -2.65 7.11 25.10
CA GLY A 213 -2.44 8.34 25.88
C GLY A 213 -1.59 9.40 25.18
N TYR A 214 -1.26 9.22 23.90
CA TYR A 214 -0.44 10.19 23.17
C TYR A 214 -1.25 11.44 22.85
N GLU A 215 -0.96 12.51 23.58
CA GLU A 215 -1.44 13.86 23.25
C GLU A 215 -0.70 14.40 22.03
N HIS A 216 -1.39 15.25 21.27
CA HIS A 216 -0.80 15.91 20.12
C HIS A 216 -0.85 17.43 20.23
N SER A 217 0.16 18.09 19.67
CA SER A 217 0.16 19.52 19.38
C SER A 217 0.29 19.71 17.89
N PHE A 218 -0.72 20.28 17.22
CA PHE A 218 -0.74 20.50 15.77
C PHE A 218 -0.34 19.27 14.91
N GLY A 219 -0.82 18.07 15.28
CA GLY A 219 -0.50 16.83 14.57
C GLY A 219 0.82 16.16 14.99
N GLN A 220 1.58 16.75 15.91
CA GLN A 220 2.81 16.17 16.44
C GLN A 220 2.56 15.41 17.73
N LEU A 221 2.95 14.14 17.77
CA LEU A 221 2.87 13.24 18.92
C LEU A 221 4.27 13.02 19.50
N THR A 222 4.41 12.99 20.82
CA THR A 222 5.67 12.53 21.46
C THR A 222 5.55 11.05 21.80
N VAL A 223 6.28 10.21 21.08
CA VAL A 223 6.28 8.74 21.25
C VAL A 223 7.65 8.32 21.79
N GLY A 224 7.73 8.08 23.10
CA GLY A 224 9.00 7.84 23.77
C GLY A 224 9.93 9.06 23.68
N ARG A 225 11.03 8.94 22.94
CA ARG A 225 11.99 10.05 22.68
C ARG A 225 11.84 10.65 21.28
N ARG A 226 10.90 10.17 20.47
CA ARG A 226 10.70 10.60 19.07
C ARG A 226 9.50 11.52 18.96
N ILE A 227 9.55 12.39 17.95
CA ILE A 227 8.40 13.17 17.50
C ILE A 227 7.84 12.45 16.27
N VAL A 228 6.56 12.11 16.32
CA VAL A 228 5.83 11.54 15.19
C VAL A 228 4.90 12.61 14.65
N ASN A 229 5.11 12.99 13.39
CA ASN A 229 4.28 13.96 12.68
C ASN A 229 3.14 13.24 11.97
N VAL A 230 1.91 13.72 12.15
CA VAL A 230 0.73 13.23 11.47
C VAL A 230 0.14 14.37 10.66
N ASP A 231 -0.05 14.18 9.35
CA ASP A 231 -0.49 15.25 8.47
C ASP A 231 -1.31 14.74 7.25
N VAL A 232 -1.79 15.67 6.44
CA VAL A 232 -2.69 15.45 5.31
C VAL A 232 -1.95 15.68 3.99
N PHE A 233 -1.91 14.65 3.15
CA PHE A 233 -1.38 14.72 1.80
C PHE A 233 -2.41 14.13 0.81
N PRO A 234 -3.27 14.96 0.20
CA PRO A 234 -4.23 14.47 -0.77
C PRO A 234 -3.48 13.99 -2.01
N MET A 235 -3.77 12.76 -2.45
CA MET A 235 -3.12 12.17 -3.61
C MET A 235 -3.80 12.64 -4.88
N GLY A 236 -3.02 13.17 -5.81
CA GLY A 236 -3.48 13.60 -7.13
C GLY A 236 -3.26 12.55 -8.22
N ILE A 237 -3.45 12.98 -9.46
CA ILE A 237 -3.09 12.22 -10.66
C ILE A 237 -2.08 13.03 -11.48
N ASP A 238 -1.42 12.37 -12.43
CA ASP A 238 -0.67 13.06 -13.48
C ASP A 238 -1.66 13.79 -14.41
N TYR A 239 -1.97 15.05 -14.08
CA TYR A 239 -2.97 15.83 -14.79
C TYR A 239 -2.67 15.93 -16.28
N ASP A 240 -1.42 16.21 -16.65
CA ASP A 240 -1.04 16.46 -18.04
C ASP A 240 -1.20 15.20 -18.90
N LYS A 241 -0.86 14.02 -18.36
CA LYS A 241 -1.07 12.73 -19.04
C LYS A 241 -2.54 12.48 -19.41
N TYR A 242 -3.48 12.88 -18.56
CA TYR A 242 -4.91 12.64 -18.79
C TYR A 242 -5.64 13.80 -19.48
N ALA A 243 -5.19 15.04 -19.27
CA ALA A 243 -5.74 16.22 -19.94
C ALA A 243 -5.30 16.29 -21.41
N ASN A 244 -4.10 15.79 -21.72
CA ASN A 244 -3.51 15.78 -23.06
C ASN A 244 -3.13 14.36 -23.49
N PRO A 245 -4.10 13.43 -23.61
CA PRO A 245 -3.78 12.07 -24.02
C PRO A 245 -3.17 12.09 -25.42
N ALA A 246 -2.15 11.27 -25.65
CA ALA A 246 -1.69 10.98 -27.01
C ALA A 246 -2.79 10.18 -27.71
N ILE A 247 -3.67 10.88 -28.45
CA ILE A 247 -4.75 10.24 -29.20
C ILE A 247 -4.17 9.73 -30.51
N ASP A 248 -3.86 8.43 -30.58
CA ASP A 248 -3.58 7.78 -31.85
C ASP A 248 -4.89 7.46 -32.56
N LEU A 249 -5.31 8.35 -33.47
CA LEU A 249 -6.49 8.19 -34.30
C LEU A 249 -6.31 7.15 -35.43
N HIS A 250 -5.12 6.57 -35.60
CA HIS A 250 -4.87 5.53 -36.61
C HIS A 250 -5.22 4.12 -36.13
N VAL A 251 -5.40 3.91 -34.83
CA VAL A 251 -6.01 2.68 -34.32
C VAL A 251 -7.52 2.81 -34.52
N LYS A 252 -8.10 1.99 -35.41
CA LYS A 252 -9.56 1.83 -35.59
C LYS A 252 -10.17 1.16 -34.35
N ASP A 253 -10.03 1.78 -33.19
CA ASP A 253 -10.34 1.15 -31.92
C ASP A 253 -11.70 1.58 -31.36
N ASP A 254 -12.13 0.87 -30.33
CA ASP A 254 -13.39 1.05 -29.58
C ASP A 254 -13.71 2.51 -29.22
N ALA A 255 -12.69 3.34 -29.04
CA ALA A 255 -12.82 4.78 -28.80
C ALA A 255 -13.61 5.50 -29.92
N PHE A 256 -13.40 5.16 -31.19
CA PHE A 256 -14.15 5.73 -32.30
C PHE A 256 -15.62 5.33 -32.25
N GLN A 257 -15.92 4.10 -31.84
CA GLN A 257 -17.30 3.62 -31.67
C GLN A 257 -18.01 4.36 -30.54
N ILE A 258 -17.33 4.59 -29.42
CA ILE A 258 -17.84 5.39 -28.29
C ILE A 258 -18.16 6.83 -28.74
N VAL A 259 -17.28 7.44 -29.54
CA VAL A 259 -17.52 8.78 -30.10
C VAL A 259 -18.74 8.80 -31.02
N GLN A 260 -18.96 7.78 -31.84
CA GLN A 260 -20.16 7.67 -32.67
C GLN A 260 -21.44 7.51 -31.83
N LEU A 261 -21.41 6.70 -30.76
CA LEU A 261 -22.53 6.50 -29.84
C LEU A 261 -22.97 7.81 -29.15
N HIS A 262 -22.01 8.68 -28.81
CA HIS A 262 -22.28 9.98 -28.18
C HIS A 262 -22.99 10.98 -29.13
N ARG A 263 -22.91 10.82 -30.46
CA ARG A 263 -23.50 11.79 -31.41
C ARG A 263 -25.01 11.92 -31.31
N SER A 264 -25.70 10.89 -30.82
CA SER A 264 -27.18 10.87 -30.71
C SER A 264 -27.70 10.65 -29.29
N ARG A 265 -26.81 10.44 -28.31
CA ARG A 265 -27.18 10.05 -26.94
C ARG A 265 -26.23 10.65 -25.92
N LYS A 266 -26.71 10.85 -24.70
CA LYS A 266 -25.84 11.13 -23.55
C LYS A 266 -25.23 9.81 -23.08
N LEU A 267 -23.91 9.81 -22.86
CA LEU A 267 -23.16 8.68 -22.31
C LEU A 267 -22.89 8.97 -20.83
N VAL A 268 -23.17 8.00 -19.97
CA VAL A 268 -22.77 8.01 -18.56
C VAL A 268 -21.73 6.91 -18.39
N VAL A 269 -20.57 7.27 -17.84
CA VAL A 269 -19.45 6.34 -17.63
C VAL A 269 -19.15 6.29 -16.14
N SER A 270 -19.13 5.07 -15.60
CA SER A 270 -18.61 4.76 -14.26
C SER A 270 -17.53 3.71 -14.43
N ILE A 271 -16.35 3.94 -13.85
CA ILE A 271 -15.22 3.02 -13.91
C ILE A 271 -14.80 2.76 -12.47
N ASP A 272 -15.22 1.61 -11.96
CA ASP A 272 -15.05 1.23 -10.58
C ASP A 272 -14.59 -0.23 -10.51
N ARG A 273 -13.76 -0.55 -9.52
CA ARG A 273 -13.59 -1.95 -9.13
C ARG A 273 -14.93 -2.47 -8.63
N LEU A 274 -15.23 -3.73 -8.89
CA LEU A 274 -16.40 -4.40 -8.35
C LEU A 274 -16.21 -4.64 -6.84
N ASP A 275 -16.50 -3.62 -6.05
CA ASP A 275 -16.28 -3.54 -4.62
C ASP A 275 -17.46 -2.81 -3.96
N TYR A 276 -17.97 -3.32 -2.85
CA TYR A 276 -19.16 -2.79 -2.16
C TYR A 276 -18.98 -1.36 -1.62
N THR A 277 -17.76 -0.83 -1.59
CA THR A 277 -17.50 0.58 -1.25
C THR A 277 -17.92 1.56 -2.34
N LYS A 278 -18.35 1.08 -3.51
CA LYS A 278 -18.64 1.91 -4.70
C LYS A 278 -20.14 2.19 -4.94
N GLY A 279 -21.03 1.63 -4.11
CA GLY A 279 -22.49 1.77 -4.24
C GLY A 279 -23.15 0.52 -4.79
#